data_AF-A0A345HZU0-F1
#
_entry.id   AF-A0A345HZU0-F1
#
_cell.length_a   1.000
_cell.length_b   1.000
_cell.length_c   1.000
_cell.angle_alpha   90.00
_cell.angle_beta   90.00
_cell.angle_gamma   90.00
#
_symmetry.space_group_name_H-M   'P 1'
#
loop_
_entity.id
_entity.type
_entity.pdbx_description
1 polymer ?
#
loop_
_entity_poly.entity_id
_entity_poly.type
_entity_poly.pdbx_seq_one_letter_code
_entity_poly.pdbx_strand_id
1 'polypeptide(L)'
;MTPEEPCEPCPPRGGPYACPCCKLLTLEARGHFQVCDECSWEDDGQDDPNADEVWGGPNGAESLTDARHRYAQYVSTTRATDPRSAVNGGPGRWRSRPSRRRS
;
A
#
# COMPACT_ATOMS: atom_id res chain seq x y z
N MET A 1 30.31 -10.66 7.86
CA MET A 1 29.99 -9.26 7.52
C MET A 1 30.03 -9.16 6.01
N THR A 2 28.90 -9.42 5.37
CA THR A 2 28.74 -9.16 3.93
C THR A 2 28.69 -7.65 3.74
N PRO A 3 29.26 -7.10 2.66
CA PRO A 3 29.08 -5.70 2.34
C PRO A 3 27.57 -5.46 2.15
N GLU A 4 27.06 -4.45 2.84
CA GLU A 4 25.70 -3.97 2.67
C GLU A 4 25.59 -3.42 1.26
N GLU A 5 25.03 -4.22 0.36
CA GLU A 5 24.54 -3.74 -0.93
C GLU A 5 23.54 -2.61 -0.60
N PRO A 6 23.78 -1.35 -1.03
CA PRO A 6 22.81 -0.30 -0.82
C PRO A 6 21.55 -0.70 -1.59
N CYS A 7 20.48 -0.99 -0.86
CA CYS A 7 19.14 -1.14 -1.41
C CYS A 7 18.92 0.04 -2.35
N GLU A 8 18.77 -0.21 -3.65
CA GLU A 8 18.49 0.83 -4.64
C GLU A 8 17.42 1.75 -4.05
N PRO A 9 17.59 3.09 -4.10
CA PRO A 9 16.64 3.98 -3.46
C PRO A 9 15.27 3.69 -4.04
N CYS A 10 14.36 3.20 -3.18
CA CYS A 10 12.98 2.99 -3.54
C CYS A 10 12.47 4.29 -4.18
N PRO A 11 11.82 4.25 -5.35
CA PRO A 11 11.31 5.45 -5.96
C PRO A 11 10.38 6.13 -4.96
N PRO A 12 10.37 7.48 -4.93
CA PRO A 12 9.59 8.21 -3.95
C PRO A 12 8.13 7.78 -4.10
N ARG A 13 7.57 7.22 -3.00
CA ARG A 13 6.18 6.74 -2.85
C ARG A 13 5.92 5.30 -3.34
N GLY A 14 6.73 4.35 -2.86
CA GLY A 14 6.43 2.91 -2.94
C GLY A 14 7.57 2.08 -2.38
N GLY A 15 7.24 1.09 -1.53
CA GLY A 15 8.23 0.20 -0.92
C GLY A 15 7.87 -1.28 -1.12
N PRO A 16 8.75 -2.22 -0.78
CA PRO A 16 8.60 -3.64 -1.12
C PRO A 16 7.51 -4.37 -0.31
N TYR A 17 6.84 -3.69 0.63
CA TYR A 17 5.86 -4.30 1.51
C TYR A 17 4.43 -3.90 1.13
N ALA A 18 3.55 -4.90 1.15
CA ALA A 18 2.12 -4.72 0.87
C ALA A 18 1.41 -4.10 2.07
N CYS A 19 0.60 -3.07 1.81
CA CYS A 19 -0.31 -2.51 2.81
C CYS A 19 -1.34 -3.57 3.24
N PRO A 20 -1.61 -3.76 4.54
CA PRO A 20 -2.58 -4.75 5.02
C PRO A 20 -4.03 -4.44 4.58
N CYS A 21 -4.33 -3.18 4.25
CA CYS A 21 -5.62 -2.73 3.74
C CYS A 21 -5.74 -2.94 2.21
N CYS A 22 -5.03 -2.16 1.39
CA CYS A 22 -5.20 -2.17 -0.07
C CYS A 22 -4.41 -3.24 -0.82
N LYS A 23 -3.48 -3.94 -0.14
CA LYS A 23 -2.57 -4.95 -0.70
C LYS A 23 -1.62 -4.47 -1.80
N LEU A 24 -1.52 -3.16 -2.03
CA LEU A 24 -0.49 -2.57 -2.91
C LEU A 24 0.85 -2.42 -2.20
N LEU A 25 1.94 -2.46 -2.97
CA LEU A 25 3.32 -2.29 -2.50
C LEU A 25 3.63 -0.80 -2.27
N THR A 26 3.16 -0.29 -1.14
CA THR A 26 3.20 1.14 -0.80
C THR A 26 4.01 1.43 0.47
N LEU A 27 4.46 0.38 1.18
CA LEU A 27 5.13 0.52 2.47
C LEU A 27 6.61 0.16 2.36
N GLU A 28 7.46 0.98 3.00
CA GLU A 28 8.91 0.78 3.10
C GLU A 28 9.26 -0.32 4.12
N ALA A 29 8.42 -0.51 5.14
CA ALA A 29 8.53 -1.59 6.13
C ALA A 29 7.16 -1.90 6.77
N ARG A 30 7.01 -3.09 7.37
CA ARG A 30 5.75 -3.52 8.04
C ARG A 30 5.73 -3.15 9.53
N GLY A 31 4.61 -2.61 10.01
CA GLY A 31 4.40 -2.27 11.43
C GLY A 31 5.21 -1.06 11.90
N HIS A 32 5.60 -0.17 10.99
CA HIS A 32 6.43 1.02 11.27
C HIS A 32 5.63 2.32 11.29
N PHE A 33 4.31 2.26 11.48
CA PHE A 33 3.42 3.42 11.52
C PHE A 33 3.46 4.26 10.23
N GLN A 34 3.77 3.63 9.10
CA GLN A 34 3.74 4.32 7.81
C GLN A 34 2.30 4.39 7.30
N VAL A 35 1.88 5.58 6.86
CA VAL A 35 0.59 5.78 6.20
C VAL A 35 0.70 5.41 4.72
N CYS A 36 -0.21 4.57 4.24
CA CYS A 36 -0.28 4.16 2.85
C CYS A 36 -0.79 5.30 1.94
N ASP A 37 0.02 5.71 0.97
CA ASP A 37 -0.32 6.77 0.01
C ASP A 37 -1.52 6.43 -0.91
N GLU A 38 -1.93 5.16 -0.99
CA GLU A 38 -3.10 4.74 -1.80
C GLU A 38 -4.42 4.76 -1.02
N CYS A 39 -4.44 4.23 0.21
CA CYS A 39 -5.69 4.00 0.95
C CYS A 39 -5.79 4.75 2.29
N SER A 40 -4.72 5.47 2.65
CA SER A 40 -4.57 6.24 3.89
C SER A 40 -4.58 5.44 5.19
N TRP A 41 -4.47 4.10 5.12
CA TRP A 41 -4.30 3.26 6.30
C TRP A 41 -2.88 3.37 6.87
N GLU A 42 -2.74 3.57 8.19
CA GLU A 42 -1.46 3.49 8.90
C GLU A 42 -1.14 2.04 9.28
N ASP A 43 0.05 1.55 8.90
CA ASP A 43 0.51 0.22 9.28
C ASP A 43 1.12 0.23 10.69
N ASP A 44 0.24 0.22 11.69
CA ASP A 44 0.52 0.09 13.13
C ASP A 44 0.83 -1.36 13.58
N GLY A 45 0.87 -2.29 12.63
CA GLY A 45 1.10 -3.71 12.86
C GLY A 45 -0.16 -4.57 12.91
N GLN A 46 -1.35 -3.97 12.78
CA GLN A 46 -2.61 -4.71 12.66
C GLN A 46 -2.67 -5.54 11.36
N ASP A 47 -3.19 -6.76 11.43
CA ASP A 47 -3.32 -7.70 10.30
C ASP A 47 -4.54 -8.63 10.47
N ASP A 48 -4.67 -9.66 9.65
CA ASP A 48 -5.86 -10.54 9.60
C ASP A 48 -6.36 -11.05 10.95
N PRO A 49 -5.52 -11.49 11.92
CA PRO A 49 -6.02 -12.02 13.20
C PRO A 49 -6.76 -11.01 14.08
N ASN A 50 -6.49 -9.72 13.89
CA ASN A 50 -7.05 -8.64 14.70
C ASN A 50 -7.77 -7.60 13.83
N ALA A 51 -8.12 -7.95 12.58
CA ALA A 51 -8.61 -6.98 11.60
C ALA A 51 -9.93 -6.28 11.98
N ASP A 52 -10.76 -6.91 12.81
CA ASP A 52 -12.04 -6.37 13.27
C ASP A 52 -11.91 -5.47 14.51
N GLU A 53 -10.72 -5.40 15.11
CA GLU A 53 -10.47 -4.54 16.27
C GLU A 53 -10.25 -3.08 15.83
N VAL A 54 -10.60 -2.14 16.71
CA VAL A 54 -10.32 -0.71 16.52
C VAL A 54 -9.17 -0.34 17.45
N TRP A 55 -7.98 -0.10 16.88
CA TRP A 55 -6.78 0.23 17.64
C TRP A 55 -6.62 1.73 17.90
N GLY A 56 -7.36 2.59 17.20
CA GLY A 56 -7.32 4.03 17.41
C GLY A 56 -6.26 4.75 16.57
N GLY A 57 -5.66 5.79 17.15
CA GLY A 57 -4.56 6.52 16.54
C GLY A 57 -4.95 7.21 15.21
N PRO A 58 -4.03 7.28 14.25
CA PRO A 58 -4.28 7.81 12.90
C PRO A 58 -5.36 7.05 12.11
N ASN A 59 -5.61 5.78 12.43
CA ASN A 59 -6.70 4.98 11.87
C ASN A 59 -8.08 5.33 12.49
N GLY A 60 -8.09 6.11 13.59
CA GLY A 60 -9.31 6.63 14.20
C GLY A 60 -10.22 5.54 14.76
N ALA A 61 -11.51 5.62 14.45
CA ALA A 61 -12.50 4.61 14.89
C ALA A 61 -12.71 3.49 13.85
N GLU A 62 -11.85 3.40 12.83
CA GLU A 62 -11.95 2.43 11.73
C GLU A 62 -11.15 1.15 12.08
N SER A 63 -11.76 -0.02 11.90
CA SER A 63 -11.05 -1.30 11.93
C SER A 63 -10.36 -1.57 10.58
N LEU A 64 -9.37 -2.47 10.54
CA LEU A 64 -8.75 -2.86 9.27
C LEU A 64 -9.78 -3.50 8.30
N THR A 65 -10.77 -4.23 8.84
CA THR A 65 -11.89 -4.76 8.05
C THR A 65 -12.72 -3.64 7.42
N ASP A 66 -13.05 -2.59 8.18
CA ASP A 66 -13.80 -1.44 7.67
C ASP A 66 -13.00 -0.67 6.61
N ALA A 67 -11.70 -0.47 6.85
CA ALA A 67 -10.81 0.16 5.88
C ALA A 67 -10.75 -0.62 4.56
N ARG A 68 -10.70 -1.96 4.62
CA ARG A 68 -10.76 -2.83 3.43
C ARG A 68 -12.08 -2.66 2.68
N HIS A 69 -13.21 -2.58 3.39
CA HIS A 69 -14.51 -2.31 2.77
C HIS A 69 -14.58 -0.92 2.11
N ARG A 70 -14.12 0.12 2.82
CA ARG A 70 -14.05 1.49 2.28
C ARG A 70 -13.17 1.54 1.04
N TYR A 71 -12.00 0.89 1.06
CA TYR A 71 -11.14 0.82 -0.10
C TYR A 71 -11.82 0.08 -1.26
N ALA A 72 -12.49 -1.04 -1.02
CA ALA A 72 -13.23 -1.76 -2.06
C ALA A 72 -14.33 -0.88 -2.73
N GLN A 73 -15.02 -0.04 -1.94
CA GLN A 73 -15.98 0.94 -2.48
C GLN A 73 -15.29 2.03 -3.29
N TYR A 74 -14.14 2.54 -2.83
CA TYR A 74 -13.34 3.50 -3.59
C TYR A 74 -12.88 2.91 -4.94
N VAL A 75 -12.44 1.64 -4.94
CA VAL A 75 -12.04 0.92 -6.16
C VAL A 75 -13.18 0.84 -7.18
N SER A 76 -14.40 0.57 -6.73
CA SER A 76 -15.55 0.37 -7.62
C SER A 76 -16.12 1.67 -8.16
N THR A 77 -15.85 2.81 -7.52
CA THR A 77 -16.51 4.09 -7.85
C THR A 77 -15.58 5.13 -8.45
N THR A 78 -14.47 5.44 -7.78
CA THR A 78 -13.66 6.63 -8.09
C THR A 78 -12.22 6.29 -8.46
N ARG A 79 -11.65 5.19 -7.94
CA ARG A 79 -10.23 4.88 -8.11
C ARG A 79 -9.80 4.94 -9.56
N ALA A 80 -10.57 4.42 -10.52
CA ALA A 80 -10.15 4.38 -11.93
C ALA A 80 -9.90 5.75 -12.57
N THR A 81 -10.51 6.82 -12.05
CA THR A 81 -10.37 8.18 -12.58
C THR A 81 -9.61 9.12 -11.65
N ASP A 82 -9.23 8.66 -10.45
CA ASP A 82 -8.51 9.45 -9.47
C ASP A 82 -7.02 9.59 -9.86
N PRO A 83 -6.54 10.81 -10.18
CA PRO A 83 -5.14 11.04 -10.53
C PRO A 83 -4.18 10.87 -9.34
N ARG A 84 -4.69 10.77 -8.11
CA ARG A 84 -3.88 10.54 -6.90
C ARG A 84 -3.62 9.07 -6.63
N SER A 85 -4.39 8.16 -7.23
CA SER A 85 -4.19 6.72 -7.03
C SER A 85 -2.83 6.29 -7.56
N ALA A 86 -2.11 5.51 -6.75
CA ALA A 86 -0.81 4.95 -7.08
C ALA A 86 -0.86 4.07 -8.35
N VAL A 87 -2.02 3.49 -8.68
CA VAL A 87 -2.18 2.63 -9.87
C VAL A 87 -2.46 3.41 -11.16
N ASN A 88 -2.88 4.68 -11.08
CA ASN A 88 -3.21 5.50 -12.26
C ASN A 88 -2.05 6.36 -12.76
N GLY A 89 -0.90 6.32 -12.09
CA GLY A 89 0.34 6.93 -12.59
C GLY A 89 0.64 8.32 -12.04
N GLY A 90 0.56 8.51 -10.71
CA GLY A 90 1.38 9.51 -10.03
C GLY A 90 2.89 9.36 -10.35
N PRO A 91 3.73 10.37 -10.11
CA PRO A 91 5.13 10.39 -10.56
C PRO A 91 5.92 9.18 -10.02
N GLY A 92 6.18 8.19 -10.88
CA GLY A 92 6.78 6.90 -10.50
C GLY A 92 6.13 5.74 -11.26
N ARG A 93 6.38 5.67 -12.58
CA ARG A 93 5.76 4.67 -13.47
C ARG A 93 6.22 3.24 -13.14
N TRP A 94 5.41 2.45 -12.45
CA TRP A 94 5.55 0.99 -12.45
C TRP A 94 4.67 0.38 -13.55
N ARG A 95 5.23 0.17 -14.74
CA ARG A 95 4.71 -0.83 -15.68
C ARG A 95 5.67 -2.00 -15.67
N SER A 96 5.33 -3.07 -14.95
CA SER A 96 5.87 -4.39 -15.31
C SER A 96 5.31 -4.74 -16.69
N ARG A 97 6.07 -4.45 -17.74
CA ARG A 97 5.76 -4.98 -19.08
C ARG A 97 5.77 -6.50 -18.93
N PRO A 98 4.72 -7.23 -19.34
CA PRO A 98 4.87 -8.67 -19.52
C PRO A 98 5.90 -8.85 -20.64
N SER A 99 7.03 -9.49 -20.31
CA SER A 99 7.99 -9.94 -21.30
C SER A 99 7.27 -10.98 -22.16
N ARG A 100 6.73 -10.57 -23.31
CA ARG A 100 6.39 -11.52 -24.36
C ARG A 100 7.73 -12.14 -24.80
N ARG A 101 8.05 -13.33 -24.31
CA ARG A 101 9.09 -14.15 -24.91
C ARG A 101 8.64 -14.47 -26.34
N ARG A 102 9.32 -13.86 -27.32
CA ARG A 102 9.39 -14.42 -28.68
C ARG A 102 10.46 -15.49 -28.65
N SER A 103 10.10 -16.72 -28.97
CA SER A 103 10.94 -17.73 -29.61
C SER A 103 10.00 -18.68 -30.33
#